data_AF-A0A973GJ32-F1
#
_entry.id   AF-A0A973GJ32-F1
#
_cell.length_a   1.000
_cell.length_b   1.000
_cell.length_c   1.000
_cell.angle_alpha   90.00
_cell.angle_beta   90.00
_cell.angle_gamma   90.00
#
_symmetry.space_group_name_H-M   'P 1'
#
loop_
_entity.id
_entity.type
_entity.pdbx_description
1 polymer ?
#
loop_
_entity_poly.entity_id
_entity_poly.type
_entity_poly.pdbx_seq_one_letter_code
_entity_poly.pdbx_strand_id
1 'polypeptide(L)'
;MAAMMFLTLVFCSIPAFSLTETSAENNLDELANLLNGKVIVSTSDLTDGVTGVRGKIYIDAPGKDVWSAITDYDNQKNFIPKIIDSGLISDNGNEQVMFETGKTGVLFFRKTVYIKLKLKGEYAKRLEFQQLDGDFKVYQGEWIIEDCQKGKGSMLTFRAKIKPDFFAPAFFVRSVQQKDLPMVLQSMKKRAESMATSARL
;
A
#
# COMPACT_ATOMS: atom_id res chain seq x y z
N MET A 1 -38.41 63.25 27.60
CA MET A 1 -37.07 63.45 27.00
C MET A 1 -36.66 62.10 26.42
N ALA A 2 -36.56 62.01 25.09
CA ALA A 2 -36.44 60.76 24.34
C ALA A 2 -35.09 60.06 24.57
N ALA A 3 -35.11 58.75 24.81
CA ALA A 3 -33.91 57.93 24.90
C ALA A 3 -33.61 57.28 23.55
N MET A 4 -32.44 57.60 23.02
CA MET A 4 -31.90 57.24 21.72
C MET A 4 -31.40 55.79 21.71
N MET A 5 -31.94 54.96 20.83
CA MET A 5 -31.56 53.55 20.65
C MET A 5 -30.26 53.49 19.82
N PHE A 6 -29.13 53.17 20.47
CA PHE A 6 -27.87 52.90 19.77
C PHE A 6 -27.89 51.46 19.21
N LEU A 7 -27.90 51.36 17.88
CA LEU A 7 -27.73 50.14 17.13
C LEU A 7 -26.25 49.69 17.22
N THR A 8 -25.94 48.71 18.05
CA THR A 8 -24.61 48.08 18.05
C THR A 8 -24.51 47.12 16.86
N LEU A 9 -23.78 47.53 15.83
CA LEU A 9 -23.31 46.64 14.76
C LEU A 9 -22.38 45.59 15.37
N VAL A 10 -22.90 44.37 15.54
CA VAL A 10 -22.07 43.19 15.81
C VAL A 10 -21.34 42.87 14.51
N PHE A 11 -20.07 43.28 14.41
CA PHE A 11 -19.14 42.70 13.44
C PHE A 11 -18.92 41.24 13.83
N CYS A 12 -19.80 40.36 13.34
CA CYS A 12 -19.56 38.94 13.34
C CYS A 12 -18.36 38.70 12.42
N SER A 13 -17.17 38.66 13.01
CA SER A 13 -15.96 38.23 12.34
C SER A 13 -16.14 36.74 12.09
N ILE A 14 -16.67 36.38 10.92
CA ILE A 14 -16.73 35.00 10.49
C ILE A 14 -15.27 34.55 10.38
N PRO A 15 -14.80 33.54 11.14
CA PRO A 15 -13.53 32.94 10.82
C PRO A 15 -13.71 32.30 9.45
N ALA A 16 -12.97 32.80 8.45
CA ALA A 16 -12.80 32.12 7.18
C ALA A 16 -12.18 30.76 7.50
N PHE A 17 -13.02 29.75 7.69
CA PHE A 17 -12.63 28.41 8.04
C PHE A 17 -12.02 27.79 6.78
N SER A 18 -10.69 27.86 6.66
CA SER A 18 -9.92 27.25 5.57
C SER A 18 -10.01 25.73 5.70
N LEU A 19 -10.93 25.13 4.96
CA LEU A 19 -11.05 23.66 4.86
C LEU A 19 -10.48 23.12 3.54
N THR A 20 -10.03 24.00 2.65
CA THR A 20 -9.62 23.61 1.28
C THR A 20 -8.11 23.59 1.09
N GLU A 21 -7.36 24.48 1.74
CA GLU A 21 -5.89 24.57 1.59
C GLU A 21 -5.18 23.35 2.17
N THR A 22 -5.57 22.89 3.36
CA THR A 22 -4.92 21.75 4.04
C THR A 22 -4.98 20.45 3.23
N SER A 23 -6.07 20.18 2.51
CA SER A 23 -6.18 18.93 1.73
C SER A 23 -5.37 18.97 0.43
N ALA A 24 -5.29 20.13 -0.21
CA ALA A 24 -4.52 20.30 -1.45
C ALA A 24 -3.01 20.33 -1.16
N GLU A 25 -2.58 21.04 -0.12
CA GLU A 25 -1.18 21.07 0.32
C GLU A 25 -0.69 19.69 0.79
N ASN A 26 -1.47 18.99 1.62
CA ASN A 26 -1.13 17.63 2.04
C ASN A 26 -0.97 16.66 0.85
N ASN A 27 -1.79 16.82 -0.20
CA ASN A 27 -1.69 16.02 -1.42
C ASN A 27 -0.46 16.35 -2.26
N LEU A 28 -0.04 17.62 -2.29
CA LEU A 28 1.16 18.06 -3.00
C LEU A 28 2.44 17.58 -2.29
N ASP A 29 2.48 17.67 -0.96
CA ASP A 29 3.59 17.17 -0.16
C ASP A 29 3.71 15.65 -0.22
N GLU A 30 2.58 14.93 -0.15
CA GLU A 30 2.54 13.49 -0.40
C GLU A 30 3.10 13.17 -1.78
N LEU A 31 2.64 13.85 -2.83
CA LEU A 31 3.10 13.61 -4.19
C LEU A 31 4.59 13.90 -4.35
N ALA A 32 5.08 15.02 -3.80
CA ALA A 32 6.50 15.36 -3.82
C ALA A 32 7.34 14.29 -3.10
N ASN A 33 6.88 13.80 -1.96
CA ASN A 33 7.55 12.72 -1.24
C ASN A 33 7.59 11.42 -2.06
N LEU A 34 6.47 11.04 -2.70
CA LEU A 34 6.39 9.86 -3.55
C LEU A 34 7.33 9.97 -4.76
N LEU A 35 7.32 11.10 -5.47
CA LEU A 35 8.19 11.35 -6.63
C LEU A 35 9.67 11.31 -6.26
N ASN A 36 10.02 11.72 -5.03
CA ASN A 36 11.37 11.58 -4.47
C ASN A 36 11.70 10.14 -4.00
N GLY A 37 10.86 9.16 -4.35
CA GLY A 37 11.08 7.74 -4.06
C GLY A 37 10.74 7.32 -2.63
N LYS A 38 10.13 8.19 -1.81
CA LYS A 38 9.69 7.79 -0.47
C LYS A 38 8.49 6.86 -0.56
N VAL A 39 8.47 5.85 0.31
CA VAL A 39 7.28 5.03 0.55
C VAL A 39 6.42 5.69 1.61
N ILE A 40 5.13 5.80 1.36
CA ILE A 40 4.15 6.26 2.34
C ILE A 40 3.34 5.05 2.82
N VAL A 41 3.31 4.83 4.13
CA VAL A 41 2.52 3.77 4.76
C VAL A 41 1.59 4.38 5.78
N SER A 42 0.31 4.02 5.71
CA SER A 42 -0.69 4.33 6.72
C SER A 42 -1.41 3.07 7.18
N THR A 43 -1.82 3.07 8.44
CA THR A 43 -2.56 1.98 9.06
C THR A 43 -3.77 2.54 9.79
N SER A 44 -4.87 1.80 9.82
CA SER A 44 -6.05 2.11 10.61
C SER A 44 -6.50 0.90 11.44
N ASP A 45 -7.10 1.17 12.59
CA ASP A 45 -7.81 0.15 13.35
C ASP A 45 -9.21 -0.02 12.77
N LEU A 46 -9.56 -1.25 12.39
CA LEU A 46 -10.90 -1.65 11.96
C LEU A 46 -11.55 -2.51 13.05
N THR A 47 -12.79 -2.96 12.81
CA THR A 47 -13.52 -3.81 13.76
C THR A 47 -12.84 -5.17 13.95
N ASP A 48 -13.13 -5.82 15.07
CA ASP A 48 -12.72 -7.20 15.37
C ASP A 48 -11.20 -7.44 15.32
N GLY A 49 -10.39 -6.41 15.64
CA GLY A 49 -8.93 -6.51 15.63
C GLY A 49 -8.32 -6.64 14.23
N VAL A 50 -9.05 -6.26 13.19
CA VAL A 50 -8.52 -6.16 11.82
C VAL A 50 -7.76 -4.84 11.68
N THR A 51 -6.56 -4.87 11.11
CA THR A 51 -5.80 -3.68 10.73
C THR A 51 -5.99 -3.38 9.25
N GLY A 52 -6.42 -2.16 8.92
CA GLY A 52 -6.36 -1.63 7.57
C GLY A 52 -4.95 -1.14 7.26
N VAL A 53 -4.43 -1.45 6.08
CA VAL A 53 -3.07 -1.07 5.66
C VAL A 53 -3.15 -0.45 4.27
N ARG A 54 -2.44 0.67 4.08
CA ARG A 54 -2.20 1.26 2.76
C ARG A 54 -0.73 1.62 2.63
N GLY A 55 -0.10 1.16 1.55
CA GLY A 55 1.24 1.55 1.15
C GLY A 55 1.23 2.14 -0.25
N LYS A 56 2.04 3.15 -0.51
CA LYS A 56 2.11 3.82 -1.82
C LYS A 56 3.54 4.21 -2.17
N ILE A 57 3.90 4.04 -3.45
CA ILE A 57 5.23 4.36 -3.98
C ILE A 57 5.14 4.79 -5.45
N TYR A 58 5.98 5.74 -5.86
CA TYR A 58 6.22 6.04 -7.28
C TYR A 58 7.32 5.13 -7.84
N ILE A 59 7.10 4.59 -9.03
CA ILE A 59 8.01 3.71 -9.74
C ILE A 59 8.28 4.33 -11.11
N ASP A 60 9.55 4.56 -11.47
CA ASP A 60 9.94 5.10 -12.77
C ASP A 60 9.96 4.01 -13.86
N ALA A 61 8.82 3.33 -13.99
CA ALA A 61 8.58 2.28 -14.96
C ALA A 61 7.11 2.35 -15.42
N PRO A 62 6.80 1.96 -16.67
CA PRO A 62 5.42 1.89 -17.14
C PRO A 62 4.64 0.79 -16.41
N GLY A 63 3.31 0.92 -16.37
CA GLY A 63 2.43 0.03 -15.61
C GLY A 63 2.58 -1.46 -15.95
N LYS A 64 2.96 -1.80 -17.19
CA LYS A 64 3.25 -3.18 -17.62
C LYS A 64 4.45 -3.82 -16.88
N ASP A 65 5.48 -3.03 -16.58
CA ASP A 65 6.70 -3.52 -15.93
C ASP A 65 6.46 -3.58 -14.42
N VAL A 66 5.66 -2.66 -13.88
CA VAL A 66 5.15 -2.74 -12.51
C VAL A 66 4.27 -3.98 -12.31
N TRP A 67 3.36 -4.24 -13.25
CA TRP A 67 2.53 -5.45 -13.26
C TRP A 67 3.41 -6.70 -13.26
N SER A 68 4.37 -6.76 -14.19
CA SER A 68 5.29 -7.89 -14.30
C SER A 68 6.05 -8.13 -13.00
N ALA A 69 6.50 -7.07 -12.31
CA ALA A 69 7.17 -7.19 -11.02
C ALA A 69 6.27 -7.76 -9.90
N ILE A 70 5.02 -7.27 -9.78
CA ILE A 70 4.10 -7.76 -8.73
C ILE A 70 3.56 -9.16 -9.01
N THR A 71 3.53 -9.60 -10.28
CA THR A 71 3.09 -10.94 -10.67
C THR A 71 4.23 -11.94 -10.90
N ASP A 72 5.49 -11.58 -10.62
CA ASP A 72 6.67 -12.44 -10.77
C ASP A 72 6.78 -13.48 -9.62
N TYR A 73 5.68 -14.17 -9.31
CA TYR A 73 5.50 -14.96 -8.09
C TYR A 73 6.62 -15.98 -7.85
N ASP A 74 7.08 -16.68 -8.89
CA ASP A 74 8.15 -17.68 -8.81
C ASP A 74 9.51 -17.10 -8.41
N ASN A 75 9.72 -15.80 -8.66
CA ASN A 75 10.99 -15.12 -8.41
C ASN A 75 10.92 -14.15 -7.23
N GLN A 76 9.76 -13.91 -6.61
CA GLN A 76 9.65 -13.00 -5.46
C GLN A 76 10.62 -13.34 -4.32
N LYS A 77 10.84 -14.63 -4.04
CA LYS A 77 11.88 -15.12 -3.11
C LYS A 77 13.31 -14.65 -3.42
N ASN A 78 13.61 -14.32 -4.66
CA ASN A 78 14.95 -13.91 -5.09
C ASN A 78 15.20 -12.40 -4.92
N PHE A 79 14.14 -11.58 -4.87
CA PHE A 79 14.30 -10.12 -4.85
C PHE A 79 13.55 -9.39 -3.74
N ILE A 80 12.58 -10.03 -3.06
CA ILE A 80 11.91 -9.46 -1.90
C ILE A 80 12.61 -9.94 -0.62
N PRO A 81 13.20 -9.02 0.17
CA PRO A 81 13.79 -9.39 1.45
C PRO A 81 12.80 -10.12 2.33
N LYS A 82 13.31 -11.15 3.03
CA LYS A 82 12.58 -11.99 4.00
C LYS A 82 11.58 -12.98 3.40
N ILE A 83 11.32 -12.99 2.10
CA ILE A 83 10.64 -14.12 1.47
C ILE A 83 11.61 -15.29 1.41
N ILE A 84 11.20 -16.43 1.96
CA ILE A 84 11.96 -17.69 1.98
C ILE A 84 11.65 -18.49 0.72
N ASP A 85 10.38 -18.62 0.39
CA ASP A 85 9.92 -19.32 -0.79
C ASP A 85 8.64 -18.67 -1.33
N SER A 86 8.44 -18.79 -2.62
CA SER A 86 7.30 -18.24 -3.34
C SER A 86 7.13 -18.97 -4.66
N GLY A 87 5.89 -19.00 -5.15
CA GLY A 87 5.62 -19.57 -6.47
C GLY A 87 4.16 -19.53 -6.88
N LEU A 88 3.95 -19.66 -8.18
CA LEU A 88 2.64 -19.90 -8.77
C LEU A 88 2.24 -21.37 -8.58
N ILE A 89 1.00 -21.60 -8.16
CA ILE A 89 0.43 -22.94 -7.98
C ILE A 89 -0.44 -23.31 -9.16
N SER A 90 -1.28 -22.38 -9.62
CA SER A 90 -2.17 -22.61 -10.76
C SER A 90 -2.58 -21.29 -11.40
N ASP A 91 -2.84 -21.33 -12.70
CA ASP A 91 -3.41 -20.23 -13.48
C ASP A 91 -4.41 -20.81 -14.47
N ASN A 92 -5.65 -20.32 -14.44
CA ASN A 92 -6.69 -20.71 -15.38
C ASN A 92 -7.10 -19.59 -16.35
N GLY A 93 -6.34 -18.49 -16.38
CA GLY A 93 -6.58 -17.31 -17.21
C GLY A 93 -7.51 -16.26 -16.59
N ASN A 94 -8.37 -16.65 -15.65
CA ASN A 94 -9.25 -15.73 -14.91
C ASN A 94 -8.80 -15.55 -13.45
N GLU A 95 -8.23 -16.60 -12.88
CA GLU A 95 -7.80 -16.67 -11.50
C GLU A 95 -6.46 -17.38 -11.40
N GLN A 96 -5.60 -16.82 -10.57
CA GLN A 96 -4.30 -17.36 -10.22
C GLN A 96 -4.29 -17.77 -8.76
N VAL A 97 -3.54 -18.80 -8.43
CA VAL A 97 -3.24 -19.19 -7.06
C VAL A 97 -1.73 -19.20 -6.88
N MET A 98 -1.23 -18.52 -5.87
CA MET A 98 0.19 -18.47 -5.53
C MET A 98 0.38 -18.74 -4.03
N PHE A 99 1.63 -18.98 -3.63
CA PHE A 99 2.00 -19.04 -2.22
C PHE A 99 3.24 -18.19 -1.94
N GLU A 100 3.37 -17.80 -0.67
CA GLU A 100 4.60 -17.27 -0.11
C GLU A 100 4.84 -17.84 1.30
N THR A 101 6.10 -18.11 1.60
CA THR A 101 6.59 -18.32 2.96
C THR A 101 7.59 -17.22 3.26
N GLY A 102 7.38 -16.46 4.33
CA GLY A 102 8.23 -15.31 4.65
C GLY A 102 8.52 -15.18 6.14
N LYS A 103 9.64 -14.53 6.48
CA LYS A 103 9.95 -14.13 7.85
C LYS A 103 9.40 -12.73 8.09
N THR A 104 8.64 -12.54 9.15
CA THR A 104 8.19 -11.22 9.60
C THR A 104 8.51 -11.02 11.08
N GLY A 105 8.61 -9.77 11.50
CA GLY A 105 8.82 -9.46 12.91
C GLY A 105 9.64 -8.20 13.18
N VAL A 106 9.56 -7.76 14.43
CA VAL A 106 10.25 -6.58 14.96
C VAL A 106 10.76 -6.88 16.38
N LEU A 107 11.92 -6.32 16.74
CA LEU A 107 12.61 -6.56 18.01
C LEU A 107 12.81 -8.08 18.28
N PHE A 108 12.31 -8.58 19.40
CA PHE A 108 12.45 -9.96 19.89
C PHE A 108 11.40 -10.92 19.33
N PHE A 109 10.38 -10.40 18.62
CA PHE A 109 9.33 -11.21 18.01
C PHE A 109 9.65 -11.41 16.54
N ARG A 110 9.99 -12.66 16.17
CA ARG A 110 10.20 -13.09 14.78
C ARG A 110 9.35 -14.32 14.53
N LYS A 111 8.60 -14.34 13.43
CA LYS A 111 7.76 -15.48 13.03
C LYS A 111 7.98 -15.77 11.55
N THR A 112 7.98 -17.04 11.19
CA THR A 112 7.76 -17.46 9.80
C THR A 112 6.26 -17.56 9.57
N VAL A 113 5.78 -16.96 8.49
CA VAL A 113 4.37 -17.00 8.08
C VAL A 113 4.25 -17.62 6.70
N TYR A 114 3.18 -18.38 6.51
CA TYR A 114 2.75 -18.92 5.24
C TYR A 114 1.45 -18.27 4.78
N ILE A 115 1.34 -17.98 3.50
CA ILE A 115 0.11 -17.55 2.83
C ILE A 115 -0.06 -18.29 1.52
N LYS A 116 -1.29 -18.70 1.24
CA LYS A 116 -1.75 -19.19 -0.05
C LYS A 116 -2.85 -18.25 -0.53
N LEU A 117 -2.62 -17.58 -1.64
CA LEU A 117 -3.48 -16.51 -2.12
C LEU A 117 -4.17 -16.91 -3.42
N LYS A 118 -5.44 -16.54 -3.51
CA LYS A 118 -6.20 -16.44 -4.75
C LYS A 118 -6.09 -15.03 -5.28
N LEU A 119 -5.81 -14.87 -6.57
CA LEU A 119 -5.64 -13.58 -7.22
C LEU A 119 -6.47 -13.50 -8.50
N LYS A 120 -7.01 -12.31 -8.75
CA LYS A 120 -7.73 -11.98 -9.99
C LYS A 120 -7.57 -10.49 -10.26
N GLY A 121 -7.59 -10.06 -11.50
CA GLY A 121 -7.34 -8.66 -11.77
C GLY A 121 -7.43 -8.24 -13.22
N GLU A 122 -7.30 -6.94 -13.41
CA GLU A 122 -7.18 -6.28 -14.69
C GLU A 122 -5.73 -5.93 -14.94
N TYR A 123 -5.18 -6.48 -16.03
CA TYR A 123 -3.79 -6.28 -16.44
C TYR A 123 -3.36 -4.81 -16.35
N ALA A 124 -2.22 -4.59 -15.70
CA ALA A 124 -1.59 -3.29 -15.48
C ALA A 124 -2.46 -2.22 -14.81
N LYS A 125 -3.54 -2.61 -14.10
CA LYS A 125 -4.43 -1.69 -13.38
C LYS A 125 -4.70 -2.10 -11.95
N ARG A 126 -5.17 -3.34 -11.75
CA ARG A 126 -5.61 -3.81 -10.43
C ARG A 126 -5.44 -5.30 -10.29
N LEU A 127 -4.90 -5.76 -9.17
CA LEU A 127 -4.78 -7.17 -8.82
C LEU A 127 -5.31 -7.37 -7.41
N GLU A 128 -6.49 -7.96 -7.30
CA GLU A 128 -7.10 -8.34 -6.03
C GLU A 128 -6.50 -9.65 -5.54
N PHE A 129 -6.31 -9.77 -4.23
CA PHE A 129 -5.88 -11.01 -3.59
C PHE A 129 -6.73 -11.32 -2.35
N GLN A 130 -6.91 -12.61 -2.09
CA GLN A 130 -7.55 -13.11 -0.88
C GLN A 130 -6.87 -14.39 -0.44
N GLN A 131 -6.58 -14.52 0.85
CA GLN A 131 -6.05 -15.74 1.40
C GLN A 131 -7.06 -16.89 1.30
N LEU A 132 -6.59 -18.02 0.78
CA LEU A 132 -7.28 -19.31 0.79
C LEU A 132 -6.89 -20.13 2.01
N ASP A 133 -5.60 -20.09 2.37
CA ASP A 133 -5.02 -20.84 3.48
C ASP A 133 -3.78 -20.09 4.02
N GLY A 134 -3.44 -20.27 5.29
CA GLY A 134 -2.26 -19.66 5.91
C GLY A 134 -2.47 -19.05 7.30
N ASP A 135 -1.48 -18.26 7.73
CA ASP A 135 -1.29 -17.81 9.11
C ASP A 135 -2.15 -16.59 9.53
N PHE A 136 -3.18 -16.24 8.76
CA PHE A 136 -4.05 -15.09 9.02
C PHE A 136 -5.53 -15.45 9.02
N LYS A 137 -6.30 -14.88 9.94
CA LYS A 137 -7.78 -14.93 9.90
C LYS A 137 -8.36 -14.05 8.82
N VAL A 138 -7.71 -12.92 8.53
CA VAL A 138 -8.05 -12.00 7.46
C VAL A 138 -6.76 -11.60 6.78
N TYR A 139 -6.64 -11.90 5.49
CA TYR A 139 -5.58 -11.36 4.64
C TYR A 139 -6.12 -11.24 3.22
N GLN A 140 -6.55 -10.04 2.87
CA GLN A 140 -7.16 -9.74 1.58
C GLN A 140 -6.95 -8.28 1.24
N GLY A 141 -6.93 -7.98 -0.05
CA GLY A 141 -6.58 -6.65 -0.50
C GLY A 141 -6.40 -6.57 -2.00
N GLU A 142 -5.66 -5.54 -2.40
CA GLU A 142 -5.41 -5.24 -3.80
C GLU A 142 -4.11 -4.48 -3.99
N TRP A 143 -3.49 -4.74 -5.13
CA TRP A 143 -2.52 -3.86 -5.78
C TRP A 143 -3.25 -3.01 -6.80
N ILE A 144 -2.94 -1.71 -6.83
CA ILE A 144 -3.49 -0.75 -7.79
C ILE A 144 -2.32 -0.06 -8.48
N ILE A 145 -2.36 0.00 -9.79
CA ILE A 145 -1.37 0.65 -10.65
C ILE A 145 -2.07 1.80 -11.37
N GLU A 146 -1.57 3.02 -11.18
CA GLU A 146 -2.09 4.22 -11.80
C GLU A 146 -0.96 4.94 -12.55
N ASP A 147 -1.24 5.48 -13.73
CA ASP A 147 -0.27 6.34 -14.41
C ASP A 147 -0.04 7.63 -13.61
N CYS A 148 1.21 8.01 -13.41
CA CYS A 148 1.53 9.24 -12.72
C CYS A 148 1.54 10.41 -13.72
N GLN A 149 0.49 11.22 -13.76
CA GLN A 149 0.40 12.35 -14.71
C GLN A 149 1.54 13.37 -14.62
N LYS A 150 2.15 13.53 -13.44
CA LYS A 150 3.30 14.44 -13.23
C LYS A 150 4.67 13.76 -13.36
N GLY A 151 4.70 12.46 -13.65
CA GLY A 151 5.92 11.67 -13.88
C GLY A 151 5.85 10.88 -15.19
N LYS A 152 6.88 10.11 -15.52
CA LYS A 152 6.87 9.20 -16.69
C LYS A 152 6.62 7.74 -16.31
N GLY A 153 6.35 7.49 -15.03
CA GLY A 153 6.17 6.17 -14.45
C GLY A 153 4.80 5.97 -13.82
N SER A 154 4.67 4.95 -13.00
CA SER A 154 3.42 4.55 -12.37
C SER A 154 3.44 4.72 -10.85
N MET A 155 2.27 4.97 -10.30
CA MET A 155 2.00 4.93 -8.88
C MET A 155 1.50 3.53 -8.52
N LEU A 156 2.22 2.84 -7.63
CA LEU A 156 1.80 1.55 -7.08
C LEU A 156 1.21 1.77 -5.69
N THR A 157 -0.03 1.33 -5.49
CA THR A 157 -0.70 1.32 -4.19
C THR A 157 -0.99 -0.11 -3.76
N PHE A 158 -0.53 -0.49 -2.58
CA PHE A 158 -0.96 -1.69 -1.86
C PHE A 158 -2.05 -1.31 -0.85
N ARG A 159 -3.15 -2.06 -0.80
CA ARG A 159 -4.21 -1.89 0.20
C ARG A 159 -4.65 -3.24 0.72
N ALA A 160 -4.69 -3.41 2.03
CA ALA A 160 -5.07 -4.69 2.63
C ALA A 160 -5.83 -4.54 3.94
N LYS A 161 -6.58 -5.58 4.28
CA LYS A 161 -7.11 -5.86 5.61
C LYS A 161 -6.36 -7.06 6.17
N ILE A 162 -5.81 -6.93 7.37
CA ILE A 162 -4.92 -7.93 7.97
C ILE A 162 -5.37 -8.24 9.39
N LYS A 163 -5.52 -9.52 9.71
CA LYS A 163 -5.73 -10.05 11.07
C LYS A 163 -4.96 -11.35 11.22
N PRO A 164 -3.85 -11.36 11.98
CA PRO A 164 -3.10 -12.59 12.26
C PRO A 164 -3.97 -13.69 12.91
N ASP A 165 -3.66 -14.96 12.63
CA ASP A 165 -4.24 -16.12 13.32
C ASP A 165 -3.42 -16.59 14.53
N PHE A 166 -2.52 -15.73 14.99
CA PHE A 166 -1.70 -15.96 16.16
C PHE A 166 -1.77 -14.74 17.08
N PHE A 167 -1.39 -14.93 18.34
CA PHE A 167 -1.37 -13.82 19.29
C PHE A 167 -0.33 -12.77 18.85
N ALA A 168 -0.84 -11.59 18.48
CA ALA A 168 -0.05 -10.46 18.04
C ALA A 168 -0.67 -9.18 18.62
N PRO A 169 0.03 -8.46 19.53
CA PRO A 169 -0.45 -7.17 20.00
C PRO A 169 -0.70 -6.18 18.85
N ALA A 170 -1.71 -5.32 18.95
CA ALA A 170 -2.07 -4.40 17.85
C ALA A 170 -0.89 -3.49 17.41
N PHE A 171 -0.07 -3.02 18.36
CA PHE A 171 1.12 -2.23 18.05
C PHE A 171 2.18 -3.03 17.26
N PHE A 172 2.24 -4.35 17.46
CA PHE A 172 3.17 -5.23 16.76
C PHE A 172 2.77 -5.34 15.29
N VAL A 173 1.48 -5.55 15.00
CA VAL A 173 0.96 -5.58 13.62
C VAL A 173 1.30 -4.27 12.90
N ARG A 174 0.99 -3.13 13.51
CA ARG A 174 1.36 -1.81 12.95
C ARG A 174 2.85 -1.67 12.68
N SER A 175 3.69 -2.04 13.65
CA SER A 175 5.14 -1.91 13.55
C SER A 175 5.73 -2.78 12.45
N VAL A 176 5.19 -3.99 12.27
CA VAL A 176 5.54 -4.87 11.16
C VAL A 176 5.17 -4.23 9.83
N GLN A 177 3.93 -3.74 9.67
CA GLN A 177 3.48 -3.13 8.42
C GLN A 177 4.28 -1.87 8.07
N GLN A 178 4.60 -1.03 9.06
CA GLN A 178 5.44 0.16 8.91
C GLN A 178 6.89 -0.15 8.48
N LYS A 179 7.40 -1.36 8.74
CA LYS A 179 8.79 -1.75 8.43
C LYS A 179 8.90 -2.66 7.22
N ASP A 180 8.05 -3.67 7.13
CA ASP A 180 8.12 -4.71 6.11
C ASP A 180 7.50 -4.23 4.78
N LEU A 181 6.36 -3.54 4.81
CA LEU A 181 5.70 -3.07 3.58
C LEU A 181 6.57 -2.11 2.75
N PRO A 182 7.32 -1.15 3.33
CA PRO A 182 8.27 -0.35 2.55
C PRO A 182 9.33 -1.17 1.84
N MET A 183 9.84 -2.23 2.46
CA MET A 183 10.83 -3.11 1.81
C MET A 183 10.21 -3.85 0.62
N VAL A 184 8.98 -4.36 0.77
CA VAL A 184 8.24 -4.99 -0.34
C VAL A 184 8.05 -4.00 -1.49
N LEU A 185 7.51 -2.81 -1.22
CA LEU A 185 7.25 -1.78 -2.23
C LEU A 185 8.53 -1.30 -2.93
N GLN A 186 9.63 -1.14 -2.20
CA GLN A 186 10.93 -0.82 -2.79
C GLN A 186 11.48 -1.95 -3.65
N SER A 187 11.23 -3.21 -3.28
CA SER A 187 11.67 -4.37 -4.06
C SER A 187 10.91 -4.45 -5.39
N MET A 188 9.60 -4.20 -5.37
CA MET A 188 8.79 -4.09 -6.60
C MET A 188 9.27 -2.94 -7.49
N LYS A 189 9.55 -1.77 -6.91
CA LYS A 189 10.12 -0.63 -7.63
C LYS A 189 11.42 -0.99 -8.35
N LYS A 190 12.39 -1.54 -7.62
CA LYS A 190 13.69 -1.93 -8.17
C LYS A 190 13.54 -2.97 -9.29
N ARG A 191 12.68 -3.97 -9.09
CA ARG A 191 12.41 -5.02 -10.09
C ARG A 191 11.83 -4.41 -11.37
N ALA A 192 10.78 -3.60 -11.25
CA ALA A 192 10.12 -2.96 -12.39
C ALA A 192 11.06 -2.00 -13.16
N GLU A 193 11.83 -1.16 -12.45
CA GLU A 193 12.78 -0.22 -13.07
C GLU A 193 13.92 -0.95 -13.81
N SER A 194 14.34 -2.11 -13.30
CA SER A 194 15.34 -2.95 -13.98
C SER A 194 14.82 -3.56 -15.29
N MET A 195 13.54 -3.96 -15.32
CA MET A 195 12.88 -4.47 -16.53
C MET A 195 12.74 -3.37 -17.58
N ALA A 196 12.29 -2.18 -17.16
CA ALA A 196 12.14 -1.03 -18.04
C ALA A 196 13.47 -0.58 -18.67
N THR A 197 14.56 -0.64 -17.91
CA THR A 197 15.90 -0.29 -18.40
C THR A 197 16.41 -1.31 -19.40
N SER A 198 16.22 -2.61 -19.12
CA SER A 198 16.67 -3.70 -20.00
C SER A 198 15.97 -3.68 -21.36
N ALA A 199 14.72 -3.19 -21.42
CA ALA A 199 13.96 -3.06 -22.66
C ALA A 199 14.36 -1.84 -23.53
N ARG A 200 15.19 -0.92 -23.02
CA ARG A 200 15.66 0.28 -23.74
C ARG A 200 17.03 0.11 -24.39
N LEU A 201 17.76 -0.94 -24.01
CA LEU A 201 19.05 -1.32 -24.58
C LEU A 201 18.83 -2.31 -25.73
#